data_AF-A0A7X6HVK7-F1
#
_entry.id   AF-A0A7X6HVK7-F1
#
_cell.length_a   1.000
_cell.length_b   1.000
_cell.length_c   1.000
_cell.angle_alpha   90.00
_cell.angle_beta   90.00
_cell.angle_gamma   90.00
#
_symmetry.space_group_name_H-M   'P 1'
#
loop_
_entity.id
_entity.type
_entity.pdbx_description
1 polymer ?
#
loop_
_entity_poly.entity_id
_entity_poly.type
_entity_poly.pdbx_seq_one_letter_code
_entity_poly.pdbx_strand_id
1 'polypeptide(L)'
;MQTKYKTDTEGLTEKLHAQRLDSALDAAITAAHGKNPKAIKALLNREGLKLKDDGTVDGLGLKGIQKSYPYLFGDCKPEIKGANPADGSDGVTGKGATGMEAQINAMLGL
;
A
#
# COMPACT_ATOMS: atom_id res chain seq x y z
N MET A 1 -15.04 39.64 1.07
CA MET A 1 -15.68 38.31 1.14
C MET A 1 -15.42 37.42 -0.07
N GLN A 2 -14.90 37.93 -1.21
CA GLN A 2 -14.68 37.11 -2.43
C GLN A 2 -13.27 36.49 -2.54
N THR A 3 -12.27 37.06 -1.88
CA THR A 3 -10.89 36.55 -1.90
C THR A 3 -10.69 35.26 -1.10
N LYS A 4 -11.50 35.02 -0.06
CA LYS A 4 -11.39 33.78 0.74
C LYS A 4 -11.76 32.53 -0.08
N TYR A 5 -12.85 32.58 -0.85
CA TYR A 5 -13.30 31.41 -1.63
C TYR A 5 -12.36 30.98 -2.76
N LYS A 6 -11.63 31.91 -3.39
CA LYS A 6 -10.66 31.57 -4.43
C LYS A 6 -9.44 30.85 -3.85
N THR A 7 -8.87 31.40 -2.79
CA THR A 7 -7.70 30.80 -2.11
C THR A 7 -8.03 29.44 -1.49
N ASP A 8 -9.22 29.29 -0.91
CA ASP A 8 -9.69 27.99 -0.41
C ASP A 8 -9.88 26.96 -1.53
N THR A 9 -10.36 27.36 -2.71
CA THR A 9 -10.56 26.45 -3.86
C THR A 9 -9.23 25.98 -4.46
N GLU A 10 -8.28 26.91 -4.63
CA GLU A 10 -6.95 26.63 -5.19
C GLU A 10 -6.14 25.75 -4.22
N GLY A 11 -6.11 26.10 -2.93
CA GLY A 11 -5.43 25.30 -1.91
C GLY A 11 -6.07 23.92 -1.68
N LEU A 12 -7.39 23.79 -1.85
CA LEU A 12 -8.07 22.49 -1.75
C LEU A 12 -7.73 21.59 -2.95
N THR A 13 -7.64 22.17 -4.14
CA THR A 13 -7.26 21.44 -5.36
C THR A 13 -5.83 20.94 -5.28
N GLU A 14 -4.90 21.77 -4.81
CA GLU A 14 -3.50 21.37 -4.60
C GLU A 14 -3.37 20.27 -3.53
N LYS A 15 -4.08 20.39 -2.40
CA LYS A 15 -4.09 19.35 -1.36
C LYS A 15 -4.66 18.04 -1.87
N LEU A 16 -5.77 18.07 -2.61
CA LEU A 16 -6.35 16.87 -3.20
C LEU A 16 -5.41 16.23 -4.20
N HIS A 17 -4.76 17.03 -5.06
CA HIS A 17 -3.79 16.52 -6.02
C HIS A 17 -2.57 15.89 -5.32
N ALA A 18 -2.03 16.55 -4.30
CA ALA A 18 -0.93 16.04 -3.49
C ALA A 18 -1.31 14.74 -2.77
N GLN A 19 -2.51 14.66 -2.17
CA GLN A 19 -3.00 13.45 -1.51
C GLN A 19 -3.19 12.29 -2.49
N ARG A 20 -3.75 12.56 -3.68
CA ARG A 20 -3.92 11.54 -4.73
C ARG A 20 -2.58 11.00 -5.21
N LEU A 21 -1.63 11.90 -5.47
CA LEU A 21 -0.28 11.52 -5.88
C LEU A 21 0.42 10.72 -4.77
N ASP A 22 0.37 11.17 -3.51
CA ASP A 22 0.98 10.45 -2.39
C ASP A 22 0.37 9.05 -2.21
N SER A 23 -0.96 8.93 -2.31
CA SER A 23 -1.66 7.63 -2.26
C SER A 23 -1.23 6.71 -3.39
N ALA A 24 -1.11 7.23 -4.61
CA ALA A 24 -0.66 6.47 -5.77
C ALA A 24 0.81 6.03 -5.63
N LEU A 25 1.66 6.86 -5.03
CA LEU A 25 3.04 6.50 -4.69
C LEU A 25 3.07 5.37 -3.66
N ASP A 26 2.31 5.46 -2.58
CA ASP A 26 2.25 4.40 -1.56
C ASP A 26 1.73 3.09 -2.15
N ALA A 27 0.70 3.14 -3.00
CA ALA A 27 0.18 1.96 -3.69
C ALA A 27 1.24 1.32 -4.60
N ALA A 28 1.94 2.12 -5.41
CA ALA A 28 2.97 1.62 -6.30
C ALA A 28 4.20 1.06 -5.54
N ILE A 29 4.59 1.71 -4.43
CA ILE A 29 5.66 1.20 -3.57
C ILE A 29 5.26 -0.12 -2.93
N THR A 30 4.02 -0.23 -2.45
CA THR A 30 3.49 -1.47 -1.86
C THR A 30 3.43 -2.59 -2.90
N ALA A 31 2.98 -2.30 -4.12
CA ALA A 31 2.98 -3.25 -5.23
C ALA A 31 4.41 -3.69 -5.62
N ALA A 32 5.41 -2.85 -5.39
CA ALA A 32 6.82 -3.18 -5.56
C ALA A 32 7.44 -3.85 -4.31
N HIS A 33 6.65 -4.20 -3.29
CA HIS A 33 7.10 -4.75 -2.02
C HIS A 33 8.03 -3.82 -1.22
N GLY A 34 7.85 -2.51 -1.31
CA GLY A 34 8.61 -1.56 -0.52
C GLY A 34 8.33 -1.69 0.98
N LYS A 35 9.36 -1.99 1.77
CA LYS A 35 9.31 -2.09 3.24
C LYS A 35 9.23 -0.74 3.92
N ASN A 36 9.71 0.32 3.28
CA ASN A 36 9.73 1.67 3.83
C ASN A 36 9.31 2.71 2.78
N PRO A 37 7.99 2.96 2.63
CA PRO A 37 7.49 3.91 1.66
C PRO A 37 8.00 5.33 1.88
N LYS A 38 8.21 5.75 3.14
CA LYS A 38 8.76 7.09 3.43
C LYS A 38 10.18 7.26 2.87
N ALA A 39 11.05 6.27 3.08
CA ALA A 39 12.42 6.30 2.56
C ALA A 39 12.45 6.21 1.02
N ILE A 40 11.63 5.32 0.45
CA ILE A 40 11.54 5.18 -1.01
C ILE A 40 11.02 6.48 -1.64
N LYS A 41 9.99 7.12 -1.06
CA LYS A 41 9.48 8.43 -1.52
C LYS A 41 10.53 9.54 -1.46
N ALA A 42 11.44 9.51 -0.50
CA ALA A 42 12.53 10.48 -0.39
C ALA A 42 13.61 10.31 -1.48
N LEU A 43 13.74 9.11 -2.05
CA LEU A 43 14.69 8.78 -3.13
C LEU A 43 14.10 8.98 -4.53
N LEU A 44 12.80 9.25 -4.64
CA LEU A 44 12.13 9.50 -5.92
C LEU A 44 12.43 10.91 -6.44
N ASN A 45 12.70 11.01 -7.74
CA ASN A 45 12.77 12.30 -8.41
C ASN A 45 11.33 12.82 -8.66
N ARG A 46 10.93 13.86 -7.92
CA ARG A 46 9.58 14.45 -8.01
C ARG A 46 9.34 15.22 -9.30
N GLU A 47 10.38 15.66 -10.00
CA GLU A 47 10.25 16.46 -11.22
C GLU A 47 9.68 15.65 -12.40
N GLY A 48 9.75 14.32 -12.32
CA GLY A 48 9.24 13.41 -13.36
C GLY A 48 7.94 12.69 -13.01
N LEU A 49 7.40 12.88 -11.81
CA LEU A 49 6.23 12.12 -11.35
C LEU A 49 4.94 12.75 -11.87
N LYS A 50 4.17 11.99 -12.65
CA LYS A 50 2.85 12.41 -13.14
C LYS A 50 1.81 11.38 -12.75
N LEU A 51 0.76 11.82 -12.07
CA LEU A 51 -0.41 10.99 -11.84
C LEU A 51 -1.18 10.86 -13.16
N LYS A 52 -1.44 9.63 -13.58
CA LYS A 52 -2.26 9.31 -14.75
C LYS A 52 -3.74 9.22 -14.37
N ASP A 53 -4.61 9.28 -15.37
CA ASP A 53 -6.07 9.12 -15.20
C ASP A 53 -6.47 7.75 -14.62
N ASP A 54 -5.64 6.72 -14.78
CA ASP A 54 -5.85 5.39 -14.20
C ASP A 54 -5.48 5.31 -12.71
N GLY A 55 -4.98 6.40 -12.13
CA GLY A 55 -4.53 6.48 -10.74
C GLY A 55 -3.12 5.93 -10.50
N THR A 56 -2.38 5.58 -11.55
CA THR A 56 -0.96 5.18 -11.46
C THR A 56 -0.03 6.37 -11.64
N VAL A 57 1.23 6.23 -11.19
CA VAL A 57 2.25 7.28 -11.33
C VAL A 57 3.21 6.93 -12.46
N ASP A 58 3.26 7.77 -13.49
CA ASP A 58 4.28 7.72 -14.55
C ASP A 58 5.62 8.26 -14.06
N GLY A 59 6.72 7.80 -14.67
CA GLY A 59 8.08 8.23 -14.28
C GLY A 59 8.57 7.65 -12.96
N LEU A 60 7.84 6.69 -12.37
CA LEU A 60 8.20 6.09 -11.09
C LEU A 60 9.41 5.15 -11.22
N GLY A 61 10.60 5.65 -10.90
CA GLY A 61 11.88 4.96 -11.04
C GLY A 61 12.19 3.87 -10.01
N LEU A 62 11.22 3.07 -9.56
CA LEU A 62 11.41 2.09 -8.46
C LEU A 62 12.47 1.04 -8.75
N LYS A 63 12.64 0.60 -10.01
CA LYS A 63 13.64 -0.42 -10.38
C LYS A 63 15.08 0.04 -10.10
N GLY A 64 15.38 1.32 -10.30
CA GLY A 64 16.70 1.87 -10.01
C GLY A 64 16.97 1.91 -8.50
N ILE A 65 15.98 2.34 -7.74
CA ILE A 65 16.02 2.38 -6.27
C ILE A 65 16.16 0.96 -5.71
N GLN A 66 15.43 -0.02 -6.26
CA GLN A 66 15.51 -1.41 -5.83
C GLN A 66 16.90 -2.03 -6.05
N LYS A 67 17.57 -1.68 -7.15
CA LYS A 67 18.96 -2.12 -7.40
C LYS A 67 19.96 -1.47 -6.44
N SER A 68 19.80 -0.17 -6.17
CA SER A 68 20.75 0.58 -5.32
C SER A 68 20.49 0.39 -3.82
N TYR A 69 19.24 0.15 -3.43
CA TYR A 69 18.78 0.05 -2.05
C TYR A 69 17.86 -1.18 -1.86
N PRO A 70 18.37 -2.40 -2.11
CA PRO A 70 17.55 -3.61 -2.06
C PRO A 70 16.93 -3.85 -0.69
N TYR A 71 17.57 -3.39 0.40
CA TYR A 71 17.06 -3.48 1.76
C TYR A 71 15.77 -2.70 2.01
N LEU A 72 15.45 -1.71 1.16
CA LEU A 72 14.18 -0.98 1.21
C LEU A 72 13.02 -1.77 0.61
N PHE A 73 13.30 -2.87 -0.08
CA PHE A 73 12.32 -3.73 -0.71
C PHE A 73 12.30 -5.11 -0.04
N GLY A 74 11.14 -5.75 -0.09
CA GLY A 74 10.92 -7.10 0.40
C GLY A 74 10.94 -8.10 -0.74
N ASP A 75 11.29 -9.32 -0.40
CA ASP A 75 11.07 -10.46 -1.25
C ASP A 75 9.56 -10.66 -1.45
N CYS A 76 9.15 -10.93 -2.69
CA CYS A 76 7.75 -11.18 -3.06
C CYS A 76 7.21 -12.50 -2.46
N LYS A 77 8.07 -13.29 -1.78
CA LYS A 77 7.69 -14.55 -1.19
C LYS A 77 7.13 -14.28 0.20
N PRO A 78 5.82 -14.48 0.44
CA PRO A 78 5.32 -14.51 1.81
C PRO A 78 6.06 -15.66 2.51
N GLU A 79 7.06 -15.34 3.32
CA GLU A 79 7.59 -16.29 4.30
C GLU A 79 6.50 -16.48 5.35
N ILE A 80 5.49 -17.28 5.03
CA ILE A 80 4.62 -17.88 6.03
C ILE A 80 5.51 -18.90 6.73
N LYS A 81 6.30 -18.42 7.71
CA LYS A 81 6.95 -19.30 8.66
C LYS A 81 5.82 -19.93 9.46
N GLY A 82 5.42 -21.13 9.04
CA GLY A 82 4.24 -21.80 9.56
C GLY A 82 4.25 -21.80 11.08
N ALA A 83 3.30 -21.08 11.69
CA ALA A 83 2.81 -21.48 12.98
C ALA A 83 2.11 -22.82 12.74
N ASN A 84 2.83 -23.92 12.97
CA ASN A 84 2.24 -25.24 13.05
C ASN A 84 1.25 -25.22 14.23
N PRO A 85 -0.07 -25.35 14.02
CA PRO A 85 -1.04 -25.33 15.11
C PRO A 85 -0.99 -26.59 16.00
N ALA A 86 0.01 -27.46 15.83
CA ALA A 86 0.17 -28.70 16.59
C ALA A 86 1.02 -28.58 17.87
N ASP A 87 1.63 -27.43 18.16
CA ASP A 87 2.35 -27.20 19.42
C ASP A 87 1.55 -26.24 20.30
N GLY A 88 0.68 -26.81 21.13
CA GLY A 88 -0.17 -26.06 22.03
C GLY A 88 0.61 -25.49 23.20
N SER A 89 0.76 -24.17 23.25
CA SER A 89 0.75 -23.42 24.51
C SER A 89 0.39 -21.95 24.26
N ASP A 90 -0.83 -21.62 24.69
CA ASP A 90 -1.34 -20.33 25.17
C ASP A 90 -0.74 -19.04 24.57
N GLY A 91 -1.52 -18.37 23.71
CA GLY A 91 -1.14 -17.08 23.14
C GLY A 91 -2.21 -16.51 22.22
N VAL A 92 -3.09 -15.72 22.82
CA VAL A 92 -4.18 -14.92 22.23
C VAL A 92 -3.92 -14.27 20.86
N THR A 93 -5.03 -14.06 20.13
CA THR A 93 -5.33 -13.08 19.05
C THR A 93 -5.00 -13.40 17.58
N GLY A 94 -6.06 -13.41 16.74
CA GLY A 94 -5.92 -13.09 15.31
C GLY A 94 -6.90 -13.77 14.35
N LYS A 95 -8.22 -13.67 14.59
CA LYS A 95 -9.27 -14.14 13.68
C LYS A 95 -9.23 -13.40 12.34
N GLY A 96 -9.06 -14.11 11.22
CA GLY A 96 -9.14 -13.51 9.88
C GLY A 96 -9.15 -14.52 8.73
N ALA A 97 -10.36 -14.92 8.31
CA ALA A 97 -10.72 -15.29 6.93
C ALA A 97 -10.34 -16.68 6.36
N THR A 98 -10.82 -17.79 6.93
CA THR A 98 -10.97 -19.08 6.19
C THR A 98 -12.02 -20.05 6.78
N GLY A 99 -12.99 -19.55 7.55
CA GLY A 99 -13.92 -20.41 8.31
C GLY A 99 -15.40 -20.34 7.95
N MET A 100 -15.79 -19.53 6.96
CA MET A 100 -17.22 -19.23 6.71
C MET A 100 -17.89 -20.16 5.70
N GLU A 101 -17.14 -20.75 4.76
CA GLU A 101 -17.71 -21.69 3.77
C GLU A 101 -18.03 -23.07 4.39
N ALA A 102 -17.21 -23.54 5.33
CA ALA A 102 -17.43 -24.84 5.98
C ALA A 102 -18.65 -24.87 6.93
N GLN A 103 -19.07 -23.71 7.46
CA GLN A 103 -20.22 -23.63 8.37
C GLN A 103 -21.56 -23.55 7.65
N ILE A 104 -21.59 -23.08 6.39
CA ILE A 104 -22.83 -23.03 5.60
C ILE A 104 -23.28 -24.44 5.23
N ASN A 105 -22.34 -25.31 4.83
CA ASN A 105 -22.67 -26.67 4.40
C ASN A 105 -23.08 -27.60 5.55
N ALA A 106 -22.73 -27.26 6.79
CA ALA A 106 -23.17 -28.00 7.97
C ALA A 106 -24.56 -27.55 8.49
N MET A 107 -25.06 -26.38 8.04
CA MET A 107 -26.35 -25.84 8.50
C MET A 107 -27.53 -26.14 7.57
N LEU A 108 -27.26 -26.45 6.29
CA LEU A 108 -28.25 -27.09 5.41
C LEU A 108 -27.82 -28.54 5.17
N GLY A 109 -28.26 -29.44 6.06
CA GLY A 109 -28.00 -30.87 5.94
C GLY A 109 -28.47 -31.42 4.59
N LEU A 110 -27.50 -31.66 3.70
CA LEU A 110 -27.62 -32.50 2.51
C LEU A 110 -26.44 -33.47 2.47
#